data_AF-A0A9D4SJN1-F1
#
_entry.id   AF-A0A9D4SJN1-F1
#
_cell.length_a   1.000
_cell.length_b   1.000
_cell.length_c   1.000
_cell.angle_alpha   90.00
_cell.angle_beta   90.00
_cell.angle_gamma   90.00
#
_symmetry.space_group_name_H-M   'P 1'
#
loop_
_entity.id
_entity.type
_entity.pdbx_description
1 polymer ?
#
loop_
_entity_poly.entity_id
_entity_poly.type
_entity_poly.pdbx_seq_one_letter_code
_entity_poly.pdbx_strand_id
1 'polypeptide(L)'
;MASIMRIIIHRVQTIFPSSSLSLKKFVKIGHIMDEFFKYLKYYIFRLEYSIDDYQNRRIKWTYQTFRRSIWFTLSFWLNIVCISHFVIYPTRIELKVLQNFESEFHLQRSDLVFSHLLFAFTVLEYLWFHLFREILTYKFKANKLIMKYSRFNDDELEPEYRGYLSRFVQIGNLASNVLNVVIFIVLVKIYLLIIYRFHSFYQNDEISMFVMIIFIIVITNSFHRMHYLNGQLFGVMRYLLYFIELLKLQMKRMISQLRQSCCGKFSSINYRLFWPMFTKEYVQLYYEVAIFNQTQTNSDECIQYNNVAQFPHFNQLGSRIIMQWIGRTQQKQRKNIRLSPRNVIKTNLFAQTMSNNQFGISCGQKIFM
;
A
#
# COMPACT_ATOMS: atom_id res chain seq x y z
N MET A 1 -24.20 7.37 24.07
CA MET A 1 -23.02 8.26 23.95
C MET A 1 -21.81 7.86 24.80
N ALA A 2 -21.95 7.58 26.10
CA ALA A 2 -20.81 7.30 26.99
C ALA A 2 -19.92 6.10 26.57
N SER A 3 -20.50 5.02 26.01
CA SER A 3 -19.73 3.87 25.49
C SER A 3 -18.88 4.25 24.26
N ILE A 4 -19.44 5.04 23.35
CA ILE A 4 -18.73 5.55 22.17
C ILE A 4 -17.60 6.51 22.61
N MET A 5 -17.86 7.37 23.59
CA MET A 5 -16.85 8.28 24.12
C MET A 5 -15.70 7.51 24.82
N ARG A 6 -15.98 6.42 25.54
CA ARG A 6 -14.93 5.54 26.09
C ARG A 6 -14.12 4.83 25.01
N ILE A 7 -14.75 4.37 23.93
CA ILE A 7 -14.04 3.78 22.79
C ILE A 7 -13.16 4.82 22.09
N ILE A 8 -13.64 6.06 21.94
CA ILE A 8 -12.88 7.17 21.39
C ILE A 8 -11.72 7.52 22.32
N ILE A 9 -11.94 7.69 23.61
CA ILE A 9 -10.89 8.00 24.60
C ILE A 9 -9.85 6.88 24.64
N HIS A 10 -10.27 5.62 24.66
CA HIS A 10 -9.35 4.48 24.63
C HIS A 10 -8.58 4.39 23.31
N ARG A 11 -9.21 4.72 22.18
CA ARG A 11 -8.52 4.83 20.89
C ARG A 11 -7.56 6.02 20.86
N VAL A 12 -7.94 7.17 21.39
CA VAL A 12 -7.08 8.36 21.48
C VAL A 12 -5.89 8.10 22.40
N GLN A 13 -6.09 7.41 23.53
CA GLN A 13 -5.02 7.01 24.46
C GLN A 13 -4.11 5.92 23.89
N THR A 14 -4.61 5.04 23.01
CA THR A 14 -3.76 4.09 22.28
C THR A 14 -3.08 4.71 21.06
N ILE A 15 -3.64 5.79 20.49
CA ILE A 15 -3.06 6.58 19.39
C ILE A 15 -1.96 7.53 19.89
N PHE A 16 -2.18 8.15 21.05
CA PHE A 16 -1.20 8.92 21.80
C PHE A 16 -0.90 8.13 23.07
N PRO A 17 -0.19 6.99 22.99
CA PRO A 17 0.41 6.47 24.21
C PRO A 17 1.20 7.64 24.78
N SER A 18 1.05 7.90 26.07
CA SER A 18 1.90 8.82 26.83
C SER A 18 3.32 8.27 26.83
N SER A 19 3.92 8.20 25.64
CA SER A 19 5.27 7.84 25.38
C SER A 19 6.05 9.10 25.64
N SER A 20 6.61 9.19 26.83
CA SER A 20 8.00 9.59 26.91
C SER A 20 8.72 8.95 25.71
N LEU A 21 9.16 9.79 24.77
CA LEU A 21 9.93 9.37 23.61
C LEU A 21 11.22 8.69 24.09
N SER A 22 11.16 7.42 24.47
CA SER A 22 12.36 6.59 24.57
C SER A 22 12.78 6.24 23.15
N LEU A 23 13.39 7.23 22.50
CA LEU A 23 13.89 7.29 21.12
C LEU A 23 14.91 6.19 20.75
N LYS A 24 15.08 5.16 21.57
CA LYS A 24 16.22 4.22 21.48
C LYS A 24 15.88 2.81 21.04
N LYS A 25 14.61 2.41 20.95
CA LYS A 25 14.29 1.06 20.46
C LYS A 25 14.04 1.09 18.95
N PHE A 26 15.03 0.64 18.19
CA PHE A 26 14.89 0.44 16.74
C PHE A 26 13.72 -0.51 16.46
N VAL A 27 12.81 -0.09 15.59
CA VAL A 27 11.69 -0.91 15.16
C VAL A 27 12.20 -1.92 14.14
N LYS A 28 11.98 -3.21 14.40
CA LYS A 28 12.38 -4.29 13.49
C LYS A 28 11.53 -4.25 12.21
N ILE A 29 12.16 -4.41 11.05
CA ILE A 29 11.48 -4.39 9.74
C ILE A 29 10.43 -5.52 9.68
N GLY A 30 10.78 -6.70 10.18
CA GLY A 30 9.86 -7.84 10.22
C GLY A 30 8.57 -7.55 10.99
N HIS A 31 8.67 -6.85 12.14
CA HIS A 31 7.49 -6.45 12.91
C HIS A 31 6.59 -5.47 12.13
N ILE A 32 7.18 -4.53 11.40
CA ILE A 32 6.42 -3.58 10.56
C ILE A 32 5.68 -4.33 9.45
N MET A 33 6.29 -5.35 8.85
CA MET A 33 5.64 -6.17 7.82
C MET A 33 4.50 -7.03 8.37
N ASP A 34 4.67 -7.58 9.58
CA ASP A 34 3.60 -8.33 10.25
C ASP A 34 2.41 -7.42 10.58
N GLU A 35 2.67 -6.19 11.03
CA GLU A 35 1.62 -5.18 11.17
C GLU A 35 0.98 -4.86 9.82
N PHE A 36 1.77 -4.60 8.78
CA PHE A 36 1.24 -4.33 7.44
C PHE A 36 0.31 -5.45 6.97
N PHE A 37 0.71 -6.71 7.15
CA PHE A 37 -0.12 -7.86 6.83
C PHE A 37 -1.43 -7.89 7.63
N LYS A 38 -1.41 -7.55 8.92
CA LYS A 38 -2.64 -7.41 9.73
C LYS A 38 -3.58 -6.35 9.16
N TYR A 39 -3.04 -5.20 8.75
CA TYR A 39 -3.83 -4.14 8.12
C TYR A 39 -4.38 -4.57 6.76
N LEU A 40 -3.59 -5.25 5.93
CA LEU A 40 -4.07 -5.82 4.67
C LEU A 40 -5.20 -6.83 4.89
N LYS A 41 -5.05 -7.76 5.84
CA LYS A 41 -6.12 -8.71 6.19
C LYS A 41 -7.42 -8.04 6.63
N TYR A 42 -7.32 -6.94 7.38
CA TYR A 42 -8.48 -6.24 7.91
C TYR A 42 -9.16 -5.37 6.85
N TYR A 43 -8.39 -4.51 6.17
CA TYR A 43 -8.91 -3.46 5.28
C TYR A 43 -8.99 -3.86 3.81
N ILE A 44 -8.06 -4.71 3.33
CA ILE A 44 -8.02 -5.10 1.92
C ILE A 44 -8.63 -6.48 1.75
N PHE A 45 -8.10 -7.53 2.37
CA PHE A 45 -8.51 -8.90 2.06
C PHE A 45 -9.84 -9.29 2.71
N ARG A 46 -10.14 -8.72 3.89
CA ARG A 46 -11.30 -9.06 4.74
C ARG A 46 -11.32 -10.53 5.17
N LEU A 47 -10.15 -11.18 5.18
CA LEU A 47 -9.97 -12.61 5.44
C LEU A 47 -9.07 -12.82 6.66
N GLU A 48 -9.45 -13.75 7.52
CA GLU A 48 -8.64 -14.12 8.69
C GLU A 48 -7.82 -15.39 8.40
N TYR A 49 -6.55 -15.20 8.04
CA TYR A 49 -5.58 -16.26 7.79
C TYR A 49 -4.17 -15.87 8.28
N SER A 50 -3.27 -16.84 8.44
CA SER A 50 -1.85 -16.57 8.71
C SER A 50 -1.01 -16.58 7.43
N ILE A 51 0.16 -15.97 7.48
CA ILE A 51 1.12 -16.01 6.36
C ILE A 51 1.52 -17.47 6.07
N ASP A 52 1.71 -18.28 7.10
CA ASP A 52 2.08 -19.69 6.94
C ASP A 52 0.95 -20.53 6.34
N ASP A 53 -0.32 -20.23 6.65
CA ASP A 53 -1.47 -20.88 5.99
C ASP A 53 -1.44 -20.61 4.48
N TYR A 54 -1.13 -19.38 4.08
CA TYR A 54 -1.01 -19.01 2.68
C TYR A 54 0.18 -19.73 2.01
N GLN A 55 1.34 -19.75 2.67
CA GLN A 55 2.54 -20.40 2.17
C GLN A 55 2.32 -21.89 1.92
N ASN A 56 1.66 -22.56 2.87
CA ASN A 56 1.41 -24.00 2.82
C ASN A 56 0.16 -24.37 2.01
N ARG A 57 -0.54 -23.37 1.43
CA ARG A 57 -1.80 -23.54 0.71
C ARG A 57 -2.92 -24.19 1.55
N ARG A 58 -3.01 -23.82 2.82
CA ARG A 58 -3.91 -24.41 3.83
C ARG A 58 -4.80 -23.38 4.52
N ILE A 59 -5.26 -22.35 3.80
CA ILE A 59 -6.30 -21.45 4.32
C ILE A 59 -7.55 -22.30 4.60
N LYS A 60 -7.95 -22.33 5.88
CA LYS A 60 -9.07 -23.15 6.33
C LYS A 60 -10.38 -22.54 5.85
N TRP A 61 -11.24 -23.36 5.26
CA TRP A 61 -12.56 -22.94 4.80
C TRP A 61 -13.59 -22.97 5.94
N THR A 62 -13.39 -22.11 6.94
CA THR A 62 -14.27 -22.03 8.11
C THR A 62 -15.03 -20.71 8.15
N TYR A 63 -16.19 -20.69 8.80
CA TYR A 63 -16.94 -19.45 9.02
C TYR A 63 -16.06 -18.37 9.67
N GLN A 64 -15.20 -18.72 10.63
CA GLN A 64 -14.31 -17.74 11.28
C GLN A 64 -13.37 -17.03 10.29
N THR A 65 -12.85 -17.74 9.30
CA THR A 65 -11.98 -17.18 8.25
C THR A 65 -12.72 -16.18 7.37
N PHE A 66 -13.99 -16.46 7.04
CA PHE A 66 -14.80 -15.66 6.12
C PHE A 66 -15.77 -14.68 6.82
N ARG A 67 -15.94 -14.77 8.13
CA ARG A 67 -16.94 -13.98 8.90
C ARG A 67 -16.85 -12.50 8.59
N ARG A 68 -15.63 -11.96 8.54
CA ARG A 68 -15.37 -10.56 8.22
C ARG A 68 -15.78 -10.24 6.78
N SER A 69 -15.36 -11.07 5.81
CA SER A 69 -15.74 -10.92 4.40
C SER A 69 -17.24 -10.92 4.23
N ILE A 70 -17.95 -11.89 4.80
CA ILE A 70 -19.41 -12.01 4.68
C ILE A 70 -20.10 -10.78 5.25
N TRP A 71 -19.78 -10.39 6.50
CA TRP A 71 -20.43 -9.26 7.16
C TRP A 71 -20.22 -7.95 6.42
N PHE A 72 -18.97 -7.64 6.08
CA PHE A 72 -18.65 -6.39 5.38
C PHE A 72 -19.23 -6.36 3.96
N THR A 73 -19.11 -7.46 3.21
CA THR A 73 -19.62 -7.52 1.83
C THR A 73 -21.14 -7.35 1.80
N LEU A 74 -21.89 -8.04 2.66
CA LEU A 74 -23.34 -7.85 2.75
C LEU A 74 -23.71 -6.40 3.11
N SER A 75 -23.04 -5.82 4.12
CA SER A 75 -23.27 -4.43 4.52
C SER A 75 -22.98 -3.45 3.37
N PHE A 76 -21.94 -3.70 2.56
CA PHE A 76 -21.59 -2.85 1.42
C PHE A 76 -22.56 -2.99 0.26
N TRP A 77 -22.98 -4.20 -0.11
CA TRP A 77 -23.97 -4.38 -1.17
C TRP A 77 -25.32 -3.75 -0.82
N LEU A 78 -25.78 -3.88 0.43
CA LEU A 78 -26.97 -3.18 0.91
C LEU A 78 -26.81 -1.65 0.76
N ASN A 79 -25.64 -1.13 1.12
CA ASN A 79 -25.37 0.31 1.00
C ASN A 79 -25.34 0.77 -0.47
N ILE A 80 -24.71 0.01 -1.36
CA ILE A 80 -24.67 0.29 -2.81
C ILE A 80 -26.08 0.31 -3.39
N VAL A 81 -26.92 -0.68 -3.06
CA VAL A 81 -28.32 -0.74 -3.55
C VAL A 81 -29.12 0.46 -3.05
N CYS A 82 -29.02 0.81 -1.76
CA CYS A 82 -29.71 1.97 -1.20
C CYS A 82 -29.24 3.30 -1.83
N ILE A 83 -27.93 3.50 -2.00
CA ILE A 83 -27.41 4.70 -2.66
C ILE A 83 -27.79 4.72 -4.14
N SER A 84 -27.78 3.58 -4.83
CA SER A 84 -28.22 3.49 -6.23
C SER A 84 -29.68 3.90 -6.37
N HIS A 85 -30.55 3.41 -5.49
CA HIS A 85 -31.95 3.82 -5.45
C HIS A 85 -32.06 5.34 -5.22
N PHE A 86 -31.34 5.87 -4.24
CA PHE A 86 -31.32 7.30 -3.93
C PHE A 86 -30.87 8.17 -5.12
N VAL A 87 -29.84 7.73 -5.87
CA VAL A 87 -29.29 8.49 -7.01
C VAL A 87 -30.20 8.40 -8.23
N ILE A 88 -30.79 7.23 -8.52
CA ILE A 88 -31.55 6.99 -9.76
C ILE A 88 -33.02 7.41 -9.60
N TYR A 89 -33.62 7.12 -8.45
CA TYR A 89 -35.04 7.35 -8.16
C TYR A 89 -35.24 8.05 -6.81
N PRO A 90 -34.73 9.29 -6.65
CA PRO A 90 -34.87 10.01 -5.38
C PRO A 90 -36.35 10.32 -5.11
N THR A 91 -36.81 9.96 -3.92
CA THR A 91 -38.13 10.32 -3.41
C THR A 91 -38.22 11.83 -3.15
N ARG A 92 -39.44 12.38 -3.07
CA ARG A 92 -39.66 13.81 -2.77
C ARG A 92 -38.99 14.24 -1.45
N ILE A 93 -38.99 13.37 -0.45
CA ILE A 93 -38.35 13.59 0.86
C ILE A 93 -36.84 13.68 0.68
N GLU A 94 -36.24 12.73 -0.05
CA GLU A 94 -34.80 12.68 -0.32
C GLU A 94 -34.32 13.93 -1.06
N LEU A 95 -35.06 14.39 -2.08
CA LEU A 95 -34.78 15.64 -2.78
C LEU A 95 -34.82 16.86 -1.85
N LYS A 96 -35.81 16.90 -0.94
CA LYS A 96 -35.92 18.00 0.03
C LYS A 96 -34.77 17.98 1.04
N VAL A 97 -34.36 16.80 1.51
CA VAL A 97 -33.16 16.64 2.36
C VAL A 97 -31.93 17.17 1.63
N LEU A 98 -31.79 16.82 0.35
CA LEU A 98 -30.67 17.21 -0.49
C LEU A 98 -30.59 18.73 -0.67
N GLN A 99 -31.71 19.38 -1.03
CA GLN A 99 -31.81 20.83 -1.15
C GLN A 99 -31.54 21.56 0.18
N ASN A 100 -32.01 21.01 1.29
CA ASN A 100 -31.73 21.55 2.61
C ASN A 100 -30.23 21.45 2.94
N PHE A 101 -29.58 20.33 2.60
CA PHE A 101 -28.15 20.16 2.78
C PHE A 101 -27.34 21.11 1.89
N GLU A 102 -27.76 21.30 0.63
CA GLU A 102 -27.15 22.25 -0.30
C GLU A 102 -27.21 23.69 0.22
N SER A 103 -28.37 24.12 0.68
CA SER A 103 -28.55 25.47 1.24
C SER A 103 -27.76 25.70 2.54
N GLU A 104 -27.69 24.69 3.42
CA GLU A 104 -26.97 24.78 4.70
C GLU A 104 -25.44 24.82 4.52
N PHE A 105 -24.91 24.05 3.57
CA PHE A 105 -23.46 23.99 3.31
C PHE A 105 -23.00 24.85 2.12
N HIS A 106 -23.91 25.61 1.51
CA HIS A 106 -23.66 26.34 0.26
C HIS A 106 -23.05 25.46 -0.84
N LEU A 107 -23.48 24.19 -0.89
CA LEU A 107 -23.06 23.25 -1.92
C LEU A 107 -23.98 23.35 -3.13
N GLN A 108 -23.41 23.22 -4.32
CA GLN A 108 -24.16 23.04 -5.55
C GLN A 108 -23.98 21.60 -6.02
N ARG A 109 -25.06 20.94 -6.45
CA ARG A 109 -25.01 19.61 -7.09
C ARG A 109 -24.49 18.50 -6.17
N SER A 110 -25.09 18.38 -4.99
CA SER A 110 -24.80 17.29 -4.05
C SER A 110 -25.16 15.91 -4.60
N ASP A 111 -26.03 15.82 -5.62
CA ASP A 111 -26.29 14.63 -6.43
C ASP A 111 -25.01 14.03 -7.04
N LEU A 112 -24.05 14.89 -7.46
CA LEU A 112 -22.76 14.44 -7.99
C LEU A 112 -21.90 13.78 -6.92
N VAL A 113 -21.97 14.24 -5.66
CA VAL A 113 -21.24 13.63 -4.54
C VAL A 113 -21.73 12.21 -4.31
N PHE A 114 -23.05 11.99 -4.27
CA PHE A 114 -23.61 10.65 -4.12
C PHE A 114 -23.30 9.75 -5.31
N SER A 115 -23.35 10.28 -6.54
CA SER A 115 -22.96 9.56 -7.74
C SER A 115 -21.49 9.12 -7.70
N HIS A 116 -20.60 10.01 -7.25
CA HIS A 116 -19.18 9.69 -7.07
C HIS A 116 -18.95 8.63 -5.99
N LEU A 117 -19.65 8.73 -4.85
CA LEU A 117 -19.60 7.71 -3.78
C LEU A 117 -20.06 6.34 -4.29
N LEU A 118 -21.14 6.29 -5.07
CA LEU A 118 -21.65 5.06 -5.66
C LEU A 118 -20.60 4.42 -6.58
N PHE A 119 -20.00 5.22 -7.47
CA PHE A 119 -18.94 4.76 -8.36
C PHE A 119 -17.74 4.23 -7.57
N ALA A 120 -17.24 5.02 -6.61
CA ALA A 120 -16.10 4.64 -5.80
C ALA A 120 -16.36 3.34 -5.01
N PHE A 121 -17.54 3.17 -4.41
CA PHE A 121 -17.87 1.96 -3.65
C PHE A 121 -17.93 0.73 -4.55
N THR A 122 -18.50 0.87 -5.75
CA THR A 122 -18.61 -0.22 -6.73
C THR A 122 -17.23 -0.68 -7.22
N VAL A 123 -16.36 0.26 -7.60
CA VAL A 123 -14.98 -0.04 -8.03
C VAL A 123 -14.21 -0.74 -6.90
N LEU A 124 -14.33 -0.25 -5.66
CA LEU A 124 -13.63 -0.84 -4.52
C LEU A 124 -14.10 -2.26 -4.19
N GLU A 125 -15.40 -2.56 -4.34
CA GLU A 125 -15.91 -3.93 -4.16
C GLU A 125 -15.48 -4.87 -5.30
N TYR A 126 -15.43 -4.36 -6.53
CA TYR A 126 -14.88 -5.10 -7.66
C TYR A 126 -13.41 -5.46 -7.45
N LEU A 127 -12.58 -4.49 -7.09
CA LEU A 127 -11.16 -4.69 -6.75
C LEU A 127 -10.97 -5.68 -5.60
N TRP A 128 -11.81 -5.57 -4.56
CA TRP A 128 -11.82 -6.51 -3.46
C TRP A 128 -12.07 -7.95 -3.94
N PHE A 129 -13.11 -8.15 -4.74
CA PHE A 129 -13.47 -9.48 -5.24
C PHE A 129 -12.34 -10.11 -6.07
N HIS A 130 -11.68 -9.32 -6.91
CA HIS A 130 -10.51 -9.75 -7.67
C HIS A 130 -9.37 -10.23 -6.73
N LEU A 131 -8.97 -9.39 -5.77
CA LEU A 131 -7.92 -9.73 -4.79
C LEU A 131 -8.29 -10.95 -3.93
N PHE A 132 -9.55 -11.02 -3.50
CA PHE A 132 -10.08 -12.13 -2.72
C PHE A 132 -9.93 -13.46 -3.47
N ARG A 133 -10.27 -13.48 -4.76
CA ARG A 133 -10.08 -14.65 -5.63
C ARG A 133 -8.60 -15.01 -5.80
N GLU A 134 -7.73 -14.04 -6.02
CA GLU A 134 -6.28 -14.29 -6.14
C GLU A 134 -5.69 -14.90 -4.85
N ILE A 135 -6.17 -14.47 -3.68
CA ILE A 135 -5.71 -14.99 -2.38
C ILE A 135 -6.18 -16.42 -2.17
N LEU A 136 -7.47 -16.70 -2.41
CA LEU A 136 -8.01 -18.06 -2.26
C LEU A 136 -7.41 -19.06 -3.25
N THR A 137 -6.99 -18.59 -4.43
CA THR A 137 -6.29 -19.41 -5.42
C THR A 137 -4.77 -19.44 -5.23
N TYR A 138 -4.24 -18.80 -4.19
CA TYR A 138 -2.81 -18.69 -3.87
C TYR A 138 -1.95 -18.08 -5.00
N LYS A 139 -2.56 -17.23 -5.82
CA LYS A 139 -1.93 -16.54 -6.95
C LYS A 139 -1.48 -15.12 -6.62
N PHE A 140 -1.93 -14.58 -5.48
CA PHE A 140 -1.54 -13.24 -5.02
C PHE A 140 -0.04 -13.19 -4.68
N LYS A 141 0.75 -12.58 -5.57
CA LYS A 141 2.23 -12.57 -5.48
C LYS A 141 2.76 -11.70 -4.36
N ALA A 142 2.04 -10.65 -3.95
CA ALA A 142 2.50 -9.73 -2.89
C ALA A 142 2.72 -10.45 -1.55
N ASN A 143 1.96 -11.51 -1.26
CA ASN A 143 2.19 -12.33 -0.06
C ASN A 143 3.60 -12.93 -0.02
N LYS A 144 4.23 -13.20 -1.18
CA LYS A 144 5.64 -13.65 -1.23
C LYS A 144 6.60 -12.56 -0.77
N LEU A 145 6.32 -11.31 -1.10
CA LEU A 145 7.11 -10.17 -0.62
C LEU A 145 6.93 -10.01 0.89
N ILE A 146 5.69 -10.01 1.36
CA ILE A 146 5.40 -9.91 2.80
C ILE A 146 6.11 -11.03 3.57
N MET A 147 6.05 -12.28 3.11
CA MET A 147 6.79 -13.41 3.70
C MET A 147 8.29 -13.16 3.80
N LYS A 148 8.91 -12.71 2.69
CA LYS A 148 10.34 -12.42 2.64
C LYS A 148 10.70 -11.35 3.68
N TYR A 149 9.94 -10.25 3.71
CA TYR A 149 10.28 -9.10 4.53
C TYR A 149 9.83 -9.22 6.00
N SER A 150 8.85 -10.06 6.32
CA SER A 150 8.54 -10.44 7.72
C SER A 150 9.72 -11.15 8.39
N ARG A 151 10.52 -11.89 7.60
CA ARG A 151 11.74 -12.57 8.06
C ARG A 151 13.02 -11.79 7.73
N PHE A 152 12.90 -10.50 7.44
CA PHE A 152 14.03 -9.68 7.06
C PHE A 152 15.05 -9.54 8.20
N ASN A 153 16.32 -9.79 7.92
CA ASN A 153 17.37 -9.57 8.89
C ASN A 153 17.76 -8.08 8.89
N ASP A 154 17.40 -7.36 9.96
CA ASP A 154 17.67 -5.93 10.09
C ASP A 154 19.16 -5.58 9.95
N ASP A 155 20.06 -6.50 10.29
CA ASP A 155 21.51 -6.28 10.19
C ASP A 155 22.03 -6.24 8.75
N GLU A 156 21.19 -6.61 7.76
CA GLU A 156 21.50 -6.39 6.35
C GLU A 156 21.47 -4.90 5.97
N LEU A 157 20.75 -4.05 6.71
CA LEU A 157 20.76 -2.60 6.46
C LEU A 157 21.77 -1.87 7.36
N GLU A 158 22.45 -0.90 6.75
CA GLU A 158 23.30 0.05 7.47
C GLU A 158 22.48 0.74 8.59
N PRO A 159 23.07 0.95 9.79
CA PRO A 159 22.38 1.57 10.92
C PRO A 159 21.73 2.93 10.61
N GLU A 160 22.35 3.71 9.71
CA GLU A 160 21.82 4.98 9.25
C GLU A 160 20.47 4.80 8.53
N TYR A 161 20.37 3.83 7.61
CA TYR A 161 19.14 3.55 6.89
C TYR A 161 18.05 2.97 7.80
N ARG A 162 18.42 2.15 8.79
CA ARG A 162 17.49 1.69 9.83
C ARG A 162 16.93 2.85 10.64
N GLY A 163 17.78 3.78 11.06
CA GLY A 163 17.37 5.00 11.76
C GLY A 163 16.43 5.85 10.93
N TYR A 164 16.74 6.04 9.64
CA TYR A 164 15.87 6.75 8.70
C TYR A 164 14.49 6.08 8.56
N LEU A 165 14.45 4.77 8.28
CA LEU A 165 13.20 4.01 8.13
C LEU A 165 12.35 4.04 9.40
N SER A 166 12.98 3.92 10.58
CA SER A 166 12.28 4.03 11.85
C SER A 166 11.62 5.40 12.03
N ARG A 167 12.32 6.48 11.69
CA ARG A 167 11.74 7.84 11.72
C ARG A 167 10.62 7.99 10.70
N PHE A 168 10.80 7.46 9.50
CA PHE A 168 9.79 7.48 8.45
C PHE A 168 8.49 6.81 8.89
N VAL A 169 8.57 5.63 9.50
CA VAL A 169 7.40 4.92 10.05
C VAL A 169 6.74 5.72 11.18
N GLN A 170 7.51 6.31 12.08
CA GLN A 170 6.97 7.12 13.17
C GLN A 170 6.21 8.34 12.64
N ILE A 171 6.79 9.07 11.68
CA ILE A 171 6.14 10.22 11.03
C ILE A 171 4.88 9.76 10.28
N GLY A 172 4.97 8.67 9.52
CA GLY A 172 3.83 8.10 8.79
C GLY A 172 2.69 7.67 9.72
N ASN A 173 3.01 7.06 10.87
CA ASN A 173 2.04 6.67 11.89
C ASN A 173 1.38 7.90 12.51
N LEU A 174 2.16 8.91 12.89
CA LEU A 174 1.63 10.16 13.44
C LEU A 174 0.70 10.85 12.43
N ALA A 175 1.16 11.04 11.19
CA ALA A 175 0.37 11.68 10.14
C ALA A 175 -0.92 10.91 9.83
N SER A 176 -0.83 9.59 9.64
CA SER A 176 -2.00 8.73 9.39
C SER A 176 -2.99 8.80 10.54
N ASN A 177 -2.53 8.77 11.79
CA ASN A 177 -3.41 8.82 12.96
C ASN A 177 -4.09 10.19 13.10
N VAL A 178 -3.34 11.29 12.94
CA VAL A 178 -3.90 12.65 13.00
C VAL A 178 -4.95 12.84 11.91
N LEU A 179 -4.66 12.45 10.66
CA LEU A 179 -5.61 12.54 9.55
C LEU A 179 -6.86 11.69 9.81
N ASN A 180 -6.69 10.44 10.28
CA ASN A 180 -7.81 9.57 10.64
C ASN A 180 -8.71 10.19 11.72
N VAL A 181 -8.13 10.79 12.76
CA VAL A 181 -8.88 11.44 13.85
C VAL A 181 -9.62 12.67 13.34
N VAL A 182 -8.96 13.55 12.58
CA VAL A 182 -9.58 14.76 12.01
C VAL A 182 -10.77 14.38 11.13
N ILE A 183 -10.58 13.43 10.22
CA ILE A 183 -11.66 12.99 9.31
C ILE A 183 -12.77 12.31 10.10
N PHE A 184 -12.45 11.51 11.13
CA PHE A 184 -13.47 10.91 11.99
C PHE A 184 -14.32 11.98 12.70
N ILE A 185 -13.71 13.03 13.26
CA ILE A 185 -14.45 14.13 13.91
C ILE A 185 -15.38 14.83 12.91
N VAL A 186 -14.88 15.13 11.70
CA VAL A 186 -15.67 15.75 10.63
C VAL A 186 -16.84 14.86 10.25
N LEU A 187 -16.60 13.57 10.02
CA LEU A 187 -17.65 12.61 9.72
C LEU A 187 -18.69 12.57 10.83
N VAL A 188 -18.28 12.47 12.11
CA VAL A 188 -19.23 12.39 13.24
C VAL A 188 -20.14 13.62 13.30
N LYS A 189 -19.59 14.82 13.06
CA LYS A 189 -20.39 16.05 12.99
C LYS A 189 -21.43 15.99 11.86
N ILE A 190 -21.03 15.56 10.67
CA ILE A 190 -21.94 15.38 9.52
C ILE A 190 -23.03 14.36 9.87
N TYR A 191 -22.66 13.23 10.47
CA TYR A 191 -23.60 12.19 10.89
C TYR A 191 -24.65 12.69 11.88
N LEU A 192 -24.23 13.44 12.91
CA LEU A 192 -25.15 14.02 13.89
C LEU A 192 -26.09 15.05 13.28
N LEU A 193 -25.57 15.90 12.37
CA LEU A 193 -26.38 16.87 11.66
C LEU A 193 -27.46 16.20 10.80
N ILE A 194 -27.08 15.14 10.06
CA ILE A 194 -28.02 14.37 9.25
C ILE A 194 -29.13 13.78 10.14
N ILE A 195 -28.79 13.14 11.25
CA ILE A 195 -29.79 12.58 12.18
C ILE A 195 -30.73 13.66 12.71
N TYR A 196 -30.19 14.81 13.13
CA TYR A 196 -30.98 15.93 13.62
C TYR A 196 -31.98 16.41 12.56
N ARG A 197 -31.55 16.50 11.29
CA ARG A 197 -32.44 16.88 10.18
C ARG A 197 -33.55 15.86 9.94
N PHE A 198 -33.24 14.57 9.95
CA PHE A 198 -34.28 13.52 9.83
C PHE A 198 -35.26 13.54 10.99
N HIS A 199 -34.80 13.80 12.21
CA HIS A 199 -35.68 13.96 13.36
C HIS A 199 -36.60 15.19 13.21
N SER A 200 -36.09 16.30 12.69
CA SER A 200 -36.91 17.49 12.40
C SER A 200 -37.99 17.20 11.35
N PHE A 201 -37.70 16.43 10.31
CA PHE A 201 -38.72 16.03 9.33
C PHE A 201 -39.80 15.14 9.95
N TYR A 202 -39.42 14.26 10.89
CA TYR A 202 -40.38 13.43 11.61
C TYR A 202 -41.30 14.29 12.50
N GLN A 203 -40.76 15.28 13.22
CA GLN A 203 -41.57 16.18 14.05
C GLN A 203 -42.55 17.05 13.26
N ASN A 204 -42.26 17.30 11.98
CA ASN A 204 -43.12 18.06 11.08
C ASN A 204 -44.12 17.18 10.30
N ASP A 205 -44.27 15.90 10.68
CA ASP A 205 -45.12 14.90 10.02
C ASP A 205 -44.80 14.68 8.51
N GLU A 206 -43.58 15.03 8.08
CA GLU A 206 -43.16 14.87 6.68
C GLU A 206 -42.73 13.43 6.34
N ILE A 207 -42.29 12.68 7.37
CA ILE A 207 -41.85 11.29 7.23
C ILE A 207 -42.46 10.43 8.33
N SER A 208 -42.75 9.17 8.00
CA SER A 208 -43.16 8.20 9.01
C SER A 208 -41.98 7.73 9.87
N MET A 209 -42.26 7.27 11.08
CA MET A 209 -41.25 6.70 11.98
C MET A 209 -40.48 5.54 11.32
N PHE A 210 -41.18 4.70 10.55
CA PHE A 210 -40.58 3.56 9.84
C PHE A 210 -39.53 4.02 8.81
N VAL A 211 -39.86 5.04 8.01
CA VAL A 211 -38.95 5.63 7.03
C VAL A 211 -37.72 6.23 7.73
N MET A 212 -37.93 6.96 8.83
CA MET A 212 -36.82 7.49 9.64
C MET A 212 -35.87 6.38 10.13
N ILE A 213 -36.39 5.27 10.64
CA ILE A 213 -35.59 4.13 11.11
C ILE A 213 -34.75 3.54 9.95
N ILE A 214 -35.35 3.33 8.79
CA ILE A 214 -34.64 2.82 7.61
C ILE A 214 -33.50 3.78 7.22
N PHE A 215 -33.78 5.08 7.14
CA PHE A 215 -32.74 6.08 6.82
C PHE A 215 -31.60 6.07 7.83
N ILE A 216 -31.89 6.03 9.13
CA ILE A 216 -30.86 5.97 10.17
C ILE A 216 -29.98 4.72 9.96
N ILE A 217 -30.55 3.56 9.64
CA ILE A 217 -29.79 2.34 9.36
C ILE A 217 -28.88 2.53 8.14
N VAL A 218 -29.41 3.06 7.03
CA VAL A 218 -28.64 3.29 5.80
C VAL A 218 -27.50 4.27 6.03
N ILE A 219 -27.77 5.40 6.68
CA ILE A 219 -26.77 6.44 6.98
C ILE A 219 -25.70 5.91 7.93
N THR A 220 -26.11 5.14 8.95
CA THR A 220 -25.16 4.48 9.86
C THR A 220 -24.24 3.53 9.10
N ASN A 221 -24.77 2.74 8.17
CA ASN A 221 -23.96 1.85 7.33
C ASN A 221 -23.02 2.64 6.40
N SER A 222 -23.50 3.73 5.77
CA SER A 222 -22.66 4.61 4.93
C SER A 222 -21.52 5.21 5.75
N PHE A 223 -21.81 5.65 6.97
CA PHE A 223 -20.80 6.19 7.89
C PHE A 223 -19.72 5.15 8.25
N HIS A 224 -20.14 3.94 8.60
CA HIS A 224 -19.21 2.84 8.89
C HIS A 224 -18.33 2.52 7.68
N ARG A 225 -18.90 2.56 6.47
CA ARG A 225 -18.15 2.38 5.21
C ARG A 225 -17.14 3.51 5.00
N MET A 226 -17.53 4.77 5.13
CA MET A 226 -16.60 5.89 4.99
C MET A 226 -15.44 5.82 6.00
N HIS A 227 -15.74 5.50 7.26
CA HIS A 227 -14.70 5.29 8.27
C HIS A 227 -13.78 4.11 7.92
N TYR A 228 -14.33 3.01 7.41
CA TYR A 228 -13.54 1.88 6.94
C TYR A 228 -12.60 2.27 5.78
N LEU A 229 -13.08 3.05 4.82
CA LEU A 229 -12.29 3.54 3.69
C LEU A 229 -11.16 4.46 4.13
N ASN A 230 -11.39 5.33 5.12
CA ASN A 230 -10.31 6.12 5.70
C ASN A 230 -9.23 5.23 6.31
N GLY A 231 -9.64 4.19 7.04
CA GLY A 231 -8.71 3.20 7.58
C GLY A 231 -7.93 2.46 6.49
N GLN A 232 -8.59 2.12 5.37
CA GLN A 232 -7.95 1.54 4.20
C GLN A 232 -6.93 2.52 3.59
N LEU A 233 -7.34 3.76 3.32
CA LEU A 233 -6.52 4.78 2.70
C LEU A 233 -5.29 5.09 3.55
N PHE A 234 -5.45 5.53 4.80
CA PHE A 234 -4.31 5.95 5.60
C PHE A 234 -3.54 4.78 6.22
N GLY A 235 -4.25 3.72 6.62
CA GLY A 235 -3.67 2.57 7.28
C GLY A 235 -2.84 1.71 6.33
N VAL A 236 -3.33 1.44 5.12
CA VAL A 236 -2.59 0.61 4.14
C VAL A 236 -1.55 1.44 3.40
N MET A 237 -1.87 2.67 3.00
CA MET A 237 -0.96 3.51 2.23
C MET A 237 0.34 3.83 2.98
N ARG A 238 0.30 4.01 4.31
CA ARG A 238 1.52 4.27 5.08
C ARG A 238 2.54 3.13 4.97
N TYR A 239 2.07 1.88 5.02
CA TYR A 239 2.95 0.72 4.92
C TYR A 239 3.38 0.47 3.47
N LEU A 240 2.52 0.80 2.51
CA LEU A 240 2.89 0.80 1.09
C LEU A 240 4.04 1.78 0.82
N LEU A 241 3.93 3.01 1.32
CA LEU A 241 4.98 4.02 1.22
C LEU A 241 6.27 3.57 1.92
N TYR A 242 6.15 2.98 3.11
CA TYR A 242 7.29 2.39 3.81
C TYR A 242 7.98 1.30 2.97
N PHE A 243 7.20 0.41 2.36
CA PHE A 243 7.72 -0.66 1.52
C PHE A 243 8.46 -0.10 0.29
N ILE A 244 7.89 0.92 -0.36
CA ILE A 244 8.55 1.62 -1.48
C ILE A 244 9.89 2.23 -1.03
N GLU A 245 9.92 2.92 0.11
CA GLU A 245 11.15 3.50 0.64
C GLU A 245 12.19 2.43 1.02
N LEU A 246 11.75 1.30 1.57
CA LEU A 246 12.64 0.16 1.85
C LEU A 246 13.30 -0.35 0.55
N LEU A 247 12.53 -0.54 -0.53
CA LEU A 247 13.06 -0.96 -1.83
C LEU A 247 14.04 0.07 -2.41
N LYS A 248 13.74 1.38 -2.28
CA LYS A 248 14.66 2.46 -2.71
C LYS A 248 15.98 2.42 -1.96
N LEU A 249 15.95 2.20 -0.64
CA LEU A 249 17.17 2.11 0.17
C LEU A 249 18.01 0.89 -0.20
N GLN A 250 17.37 -0.25 -0.49
CA GLN A 250 18.08 -1.44 -0.97
C GLN A 250 18.77 -1.17 -2.32
N MET A 251 18.10 -0.47 -3.25
CA MET A 251 18.72 -0.04 -4.51
C MET A 251 19.93 0.88 -4.27
N LYS A 252 19.78 1.87 -3.37
CA LYS A 252 20.85 2.80 -3.03
C LYS A 252 22.06 2.08 -2.41
N ARG A 253 21.82 1.13 -1.50
CA ARG A 253 22.86 0.29 -0.90
C ARG A 253 23.64 -0.46 -1.97
N MET A 254 22.94 -1.15 -2.87
CA MET A 254 23.59 -1.91 -3.95
C MET A 254 24.42 -1.01 -4.87
N ILE A 255 23.93 0.18 -5.22
CA ILE A 255 24.69 1.12 -6.06
C ILE A 255 25.92 1.66 -5.32
N SER A 256 25.80 1.92 -4.02
CA SER A 256 26.94 2.30 -3.19
C SER A 256 28.02 1.21 -3.18
N GLN A 257 27.63 -0.04 -2.94
CA GLN A 257 28.53 -1.20 -2.99
C GLN A 257 29.19 -1.34 -4.36
N LEU A 258 28.41 -1.25 -5.44
CA LEU A 258 28.93 -1.26 -6.82
C LEU A 258 29.97 -0.15 -7.04
N ARG A 259 29.69 1.08 -6.60
CA ARG A 259 30.61 2.22 -6.73
C ARG A 259 31.90 1.98 -5.96
N GLN A 260 31.82 1.50 -4.72
CA GLN A 260 32.98 1.18 -3.90
C GLN A 260 33.84 0.08 -4.56
N SER A 261 33.20 -0.98 -5.07
CA SER A 261 33.88 -2.07 -5.78
C SER A 261 34.53 -1.62 -7.09
N CYS A 262 33.90 -0.71 -7.84
CA CYS A 262 34.45 -0.19 -9.10
C CYS A 262 35.56 0.86 -8.93
N CYS A 263 35.57 1.61 -7.83
CA CYS A 263 36.57 2.67 -7.57
C CYS A 263 37.80 2.18 -6.79
N GLY A 264 37.71 1.09 -6.03
CA GLY A 264 38.83 0.55 -5.25
C GLY A 264 39.90 -0.17 -6.09
N LYS A 265 41.06 -0.47 -5.48
CA LYS A 265 42.06 -1.44 -5.99
C LYS A 265 41.49 -2.86 -5.89
N PHE A 266 40.36 -3.13 -6.54
CA PHE A 266 39.76 -4.45 -6.54
C PHE A 266 40.66 -5.41 -7.31
N SER A 267 41.15 -6.44 -6.62
CA SER A 267 41.85 -7.55 -7.28
C SER A 267 40.88 -8.31 -8.18
N SER A 268 41.40 -8.97 -9.21
CA SER A 268 40.61 -9.83 -10.12
C SER A 268 39.83 -10.93 -9.38
N ILE A 269 40.33 -11.37 -8.21
CA ILE A 269 39.72 -12.40 -7.36
C ILE A 269 38.42 -11.88 -6.73
N ASN A 270 38.43 -10.66 -6.19
CA ASN A 270 37.26 -10.08 -5.53
C ASN A 270 36.14 -9.78 -6.54
N TYR A 271 36.47 -9.45 -7.79
CA TYR A 271 35.48 -9.26 -8.85
C TYR A 271 34.71 -10.55 -9.16
N ARG A 272 35.39 -11.71 -9.19
CA ARG A 272 34.78 -13.00 -9.50
C ARG A 272 33.71 -13.40 -8.48
N LEU A 273 33.86 -12.99 -7.22
CA LEU A 273 32.90 -13.26 -6.13
C LEU A 273 31.82 -12.18 -6.03
N PHE A 274 32.19 -10.91 -6.20
CA PHE A 274 31.27 -9.78 -6.11
C PHE A 274 30.23 -9.79 -7.23
N TRP A 275 30.64 -10.05 -8.48
CA TRP A 275 29.75 -9.88 -9.63
C TRP A 275 28.54 -10.84 -9.62
N PRO A 276 28.68 -12.14 -9.33
CA PRO A 276 27.54 -13.05 -9.19
C PRO A 276 26.60 -12.64 -8.04
N MET A 277 27.15 -12.19 -6.91
CA MET A 277 26.38 -11.73 -5.75
C MET A 277 25.56 -10.49 -6.09
N PHE A 278 26.20 -9.46 -6.65
CA PHE A 278 25.54 -8.23 -7.09
C PHE A 278 24.45 -8.51 -8.12
N THR A 279 24.75 -9.34 -9.13
CA THR A 279 23.78 -9.69 -10.18
C THR A 279 22.57 -10.40 -9.59
N LYS A 280 22.79 -11.36 -8.67
CA LYS A 280 21.71 -12.08 -7.99
C LYS A 280 20.83 -11.13 -7.18
N GLU A 281 21.42 -10.27 -6.36
CA GLU A 281 20.69 -9.28 -5.56
C GLU A 281 19.91 -8.29 -6.44
N TYR A 282 20.54 -7.81 -7.52
CA TYR A 282 19.90 -6.91 -8.47
C TYR A 282 18.70 -7.54 -9.17
N VAL A 283 18.88 -8.74 -9.74
CA VAL A 283 17.79 -9.46 -10.42
C VAL A 283 16.66 -9.74 -9.43
N GLN A 284 16.99 -10.11 -8.19
CA GLN A 284 15.99 -10.34 -7.15
C GLN A 284 15.21 -9.08 -6.80
N LEU A 285 15.89 -7.95 -6.54
CA LEU A 285 15.24 -6.69 -6.21
C LEU A 285 14.35 -6.20 -7.36
N TYR A 286 14.78 -6.38 -8.61
CA TYR A 286 13.98 -6.08 -9.79
C TYR A 286 12.74 -6.97 -9.92
N TYR A 287 12.88 -8.26 -9.64
CA TYR A 287 11.75 -9.18 -9.60
C TYR A 287 10.73 -8.77 -8.53
N GLU A 288 11.19 -8.26 -7.38
CA GLU A 288 10.34 -7.81 -6.29
C GLU A 288 9.59 -6.52 -6.63
N VAL A 289 10.27 -5.56 -7.28
CA VAL A 289 9.65 -4.37 -7.86
C VAL A 289 8.65 -4.75 -8.94
N ALA A 290 8.97 -5.75 -9.78
CA ALA A 290 8.06 -6.23 -10.81
C ALA A 290 6.80 -6.89 -10.21
N ILE A 291 6.93 -7.67 -9.13
CA ILE A 291 5.77 -8.18 -8.39
C ILE A 291 4.93 -7.01 -7.85
N PHE A 292 5.58 -6.02 -7.23
CA PHE A 292 4.90 -4.86 -6.68
C PHE A 292 4.13 -4.07 -7.76
N ASN A 293 4.78 -3.83 -8.90
CA ASN A 293 4.15 -3.17 -10.05
C ASN A 293 2.98 -4.00 -10.62
N GLN A 294 3.14 -5.33 -10.76
CA GLN A 294 2.06 -6.21 -11.21
C GLN A 294 0.85 -6.17 -10.27
N THR A 295 1.10 -6.14 -8.95
CA THR A 295 0.02 -6.03 -7.97
C THR A 295 -0.70 -4.69 -8.04
N GLN A 296 -0.01 -3.63 -8.50
CA GLN A 296 -0.59 -2.30 -8.72
C GLN A 296 -1.35 -2.20 -10.05
N THR A 297 -0.81 -2.76 -11.15
CA THR A 297 -1.48 -2.73 -12.46
C THR A 297 -2.77 -3.54 -12.48
N ASN A 298 -2.84 -4.62 -11.68
CA ASN A 298 -4.08 -5.39 -11.52
C ASN A 298 -5.15 -4.64 -10.70
N SER A 299 -4.81 -3.49 -10.10
CA SER A 299 -5.72 -2.67 -9.29
C SER A 299 -6.14 -1.34 -9.96
N ASP A 300 -6.08 -1.28 -11.30
CA ASP A 300 -6.52 -0.21 -12.23
C ASP A 300 -5.40 0.57 -12.94
N GLU A 301 -5.66 0.87 -14.22
CA GLU A 301 -4.88 1.69 -15.16
C GLU A 301 -4.72 3.17 -14.74
N CYS A 302 -5.34 3.60 -13.64
CA CYS A 302 -5.57 5.03 -13.36
C CYS A 302 -4.51 5.76 -12.54
N ILE A 303 -3.48 5.09 -11.98
CA ILE A 303 -2.42 5.81 -11.27
C ILE A 303 -1.05 5.28 -11.64
N GLN A 304 -0.52 5.80 -12.76
CA GLN A 304 0.92 5.80 -13.04
C GLN A 304 1.63 6.62 -11.94
N TYR A 305 1.96 5.97 -10.82
CA TYR A 305 2.75 6.61 -9.79
C TYR A 305 4.16 6.89 -10.33
N ASN A 306 4.41 8.17 -10.64
CA ASN A 306 5.73 8.73 -10.98
C ASN A 306 6.81 8.48 -9.90
N ASN A 307 6.47 7.98 -8.71
CA ASN A 307 7.45 7.73 -7.65
C ASN A 307 8.23 6.41 -7.81
N VAL A 308 7.73 5.44 -8.59
CA VAL A 308 8.58 4.33 -9.08
C VAL A 308 9.53 4.82 -10.18
N ALA A 309 9.33 6.02 -10.75
CA ALA A 309 10.18 6.60 -11.81
C ALA A 309 11.62 6.92 -11.36
N GLN A 310 11.94 6.81 -10.07
CA GLN A 310 13.34 6.90 -9.61
C GLN A 310 14.13 5.60 -9.82
N PHE A 311 13.49 4.44 -9.98
CA PHE A 311 14.19 3.19 -10.29
C PHE A 311 14.95 3.25 -11.63
N PRO A 312 14.35 3.80 -12.71
CA PRO A 312 15.06 4.12 -13.94
C PRO A 312 16.33 4.96 -13.71
N HIS A 313 16.27 5.98 -12.85
CA HIS A 313 17.43 6.81 -12.54
C HIS A 313 18.55 6.00 -11.86
N PHE A 314 18.21 5.16 -10.88
CA PHE A 314 19.17 4.26 -10.24
C PHE A 314 19.78 3.24 -11.23
N ASN A 315 18.98 2.76 -12.20
CA ASN A 315 19.47 1.92 -13.29
C ASN A 315 20.46 2.61 -14.21
N GLN A 316 20.13 3.84 -14.63
CA GLN A 316 21.02 4.65 -15.44
C GLN A 316 22.33 4.96 -14.71
N LEU A 317 22.26 5.24 -13.40
CA LEU A 317 23.45 5.48 -12.59
C LEU A 317 24.32 4.22 -12.47
N GLY A 318 23.73 3.07 -12.12
CA GLY A 318 24.46 1.82 -11.99
C GLY A 318 25.07 1.34 -13.32
N SER A 319 24.32 1.41 -14.42
CA SER A 319 24.85 1.08 -15.76
C SER A 319 26.00 2.00 -16.16
N ARG A 320 25.90 3.31 -15.88
CA ARG A 320 27.01 4.26 -16.10
C ARG A 320 28.26 3.89 -15.30
N ILE A 321 28.11 3.53 -14.02
CA ILE A 321 29.23 3.10 -13.17
C ILE A 321 29.90 1.84 -13.75
N ILE A 322 29.10 0.85 -14.15
CA ILE A 322 29.61 -0.39 -14.77
C ILE A 322 30.35 -0.06 -16.06
N MET A 323 29.77 0.74 -16.96
CA MET A 323 30.39 1.10 -18.23
C MET A 323 31.70 1.88 -18.05
N GLN A 324 31.76 2.82 -17.10
CA GLN A 324 33.00 3.54 -16.77
C GLN A 324 34.08 2.60 -16.25
N TRP A 325 33.70 1.63 -15.41
CA TRP A 325 34.63 0.61 -14.90
C TRP A 325 35.15 -0.31 -16.01
N ILE A 326 34.28 -0.75 -16.94
CA ILE A 326 34.68 -1.55 -18.11
C ILE A 326 35.68 -0.76 -18.98
N GLY A 327 35.40 0.51 -19.27
CA GLY A 327 36.32 1.37 -20.04
C GLY A 327 37.71 1.48 -19.39
N ARG A 328 37.75 1.72 -18.07
CA ARG A 328 39.02 1.80 -17.31
C ARG A 328 39.78 0.48 -17.30
N THR A 329 39.07 -0.65 -17.15
CA THR A 329 39.71 -1.96 -17.13
C THR A 329 40.27 -2.31 -18.49
N GLN A 330 39.51 -2.15 -19.58
CA GLN A 330 39.98 -2.38 -20.95
C GLN A 330 41.23 -1.55 -21.31
N GLN A 331 41.27 -0.29 -20.89
CA GLN A 331 42.44 0.58 -21.07
C GLN A 331 43.69 0.03 -20.34
N LYS A 332 43.51 -0.53 -19.13
CA LYS A 332 44.59 -1.17 -18.36
C LYS A 332 45.00 -2.53 -18.92
N GLN A 333 44.10 -3.28 -19.55
CA GLN A 333 44.42 -4.60 -20.12
C GLN A 333 45.43 -4.54 -21.26
N ARG A 334 45.45 -3.43 -22.00
CA ARG A 334 46.52 -3.15 -22.99
C ARG A 334 47.93 -3.15 -22.36
N LYS A 335 48.03 -3.16 -21.02
CA LYS A 335 49.28 -3.02 -20.26
C LYS A 335 49.57 -4.11 -19.21
N ASN A 336 48.86 -5.26 -19.11
CA ASN A 336 49.29 -6.53 -18.42
C ASN A 336 48.21 -7.42 -17.74
N ILE A 337 46.90 -7.14 -17.81
CA ILE A 337 45.87 -7.98 -17.13
C ILE A 337 44.86 -8.53 -18.14
N ARG A 338 44.83 -9.85 -18.35
CA ARG A 338 43.80 -10.53 -19.17
C ARG A 338 42.58 -10.92 -18.32
N LEU A 339 41.49 -10.16 -18.40
CA LEU A 339 40.16 -10.65 -18.03
C LEU A 339 39.66 -11.57 -19.14
N SER A 340 38.89 -12.59 -18.80
CA SER A 340 38.24 -13.43 -19.81
C SER A 340 37.31 -12.58 -20.68
N PRO A 341 37.45 -12.61 -22.02
CA PRO A 341 36.56 -11.90 -22.95
C PRO A 341 35.08 -12.21 -22.71
N ARG A 342 34.77 -13.45 -22.30
CA ARG A 342 33.42 -13.90 -21.96
C ARG A 342 32.79 -13.07 -20.83
N ASN A 343 33.56 -12.73 -19.80
CA ASN A 343 33.05 -11.95 -18.67
C ASN A 343 32.84 -10.48 -19.05
N VAL A 344 33.71 -9.93 -19.90
CA VAL A 344 33.56 -8.57 -20.43
C VAL A 344 32.27 -8.46 -21.27
N ILE A 345 32.04 -9.43 -22.17
CA ILE A 345 30.82 -9.48 -22.99
C ILE A 345 29.56 -9.58 -22.12
N LYS A 346 29.54 -10.50 -21.13
CA LYS A 346 28.40 -10.65 -20.21
C LYS A 346 28.11 -9.37 -19.42
N THR A 347 29.15 -8.71 -18.93
CA THR A 347 29.01 -7.46 -18.15
C THR A 347 28.52 -6.32 -19.01
N ASN A 348 29.01 -6.20 -20.26
CA ASN A 348 28.52 -5.22 -21.23
C ASN A 348 27.04 -5.43 -21.54
N LEU A 349 26.64 -6.67 -21.85
CA LEU A 349 25.25 -7.00 -22.16
C LEU A 349 24.33 -6.70 -20.97
N PHE A 350 24.78 -7.03 -19.75
CA PHE A 350 24.07 -6.70 -18.53
C PHE A 350 23.91 -5.18 -18.34
N ALA A 351 24.98 -4.40 -18.51
CA ALA A 351 24.94 -2.95 -18.35
C ALA A 351 24.02 -2.26 -19.39
N GLN A 352 24.08 -2.70 -20.64
CA GLN A 352 23.19 -2.23 -21.71
C GLN A 352 21.72 -2.53 -21.38
N THR A 353 21.45 -3.74 -20.90
CA THR A 353 20.08 -4.13 -20.55
C THR A 353 19.58 -3.37 -19.34
N MET A 354 20.42 -3.17 -18.32
CA MET A 354 20.12 -2.31 -17.18
C MET A 354 19.79 -0.88 -17.61
N SER A 355 20.53 -0.32 -18.58
CA SER A 355 20.28 1.03 -19.12
C SER A 355 18.95 1.13 -19.89
N ASN A 356 18.61 0.09 -20.66
CA ASN A 356 17.38 0.02 -21.45
C ASN A 356 16.16 -0.43 -20.64
N ASN A 357 16.34 -0.91 -19.42
CA ASN A 357 15.26 -1.41 -18.57
C ASN A 357 14.54 -0.24 -17.87
N GLN A 358 13.73 0.47 -18.64
CA GLN A 358 12.93 1.60 -18.16
C GLN A 358 11.79 1.18 -17.21
N PHE A 359 11.35 -0.09 -17.25
CA PHE A 359 10.17 -0.54 -16.50
C PHE A 359 10.44 -1.74 -15.56
N GLY A 360 11.66 -2.25 -15.51
CA GLY A 360 12.05 -3.35 -14.62
C GLY A 360 11.76 -4.77 -15.14
N ILE A 361 11.15 -4.94 -16.32
CA ILE A 361 10.54 -6.22 -16.74
C ILE A 361 11.50 -7.09 -17.58
N SER A 362 12.51 -6.53 -18.26
CA SER A 362 13.24 -7.26 -19.31
C SER A 362 14.59 -7.88 -18.92
N CYS A 363 15.15 -7.56 -17.75
CA CYS A 363 16.56 -7.90 -17.46
C CYS A 363 16.86 -9.38 -17.16
N GLY A 364 15.88 -10.17 -16.70
CA GLY A 364 16.16 -11.51 -16.15
C GLY A 364 16.24 -12.63 -17.19
N GLN A 365 15.28 -12.71 -18.10
CA GLN A 365 15.10 -13.90 -18.94
C GLN A 365 16.02 -13.97 -20.17
N LYS A 366 16.49 -12.83 -20.70
CA LYS A 366 17.27 -12.81 -21.96
C LYS A 366 18.79 -12.97 -21.79
N ILE A 367 19.32 -12.88 -20.57
CA ILE A 367 20.79 -12.76 -20.34
C ILE A 367 21.36 -13.89 -19.48
N PHE A 368 20.52 -14.52 -18.65
CA PHE A 368 20.97 -15.46 -17.62
C PHE A 368 20.36 -16.87 -17.71
N MET A 369 19.49 -17.13 -18.70
CA MET A 369 19.32 -18.47 -19.29
C MET A 369 20.33 -18.61 -20.42
#